data_AF-A0A328WI09-F1
#
_entry.id   AF-A0A328WI09-F1
#
_cell.length_a   1.000
_cell.length_b   1.000
_cell.length_c   1.000
_cell.angle_alpha   90.00
_cell.angle_beta   90.00
_cell.angle_gamma   90.00
#
_symmetry.space_group_name_H-M   'P 1'
#
loop_
_entity.id
_entity.type
_entity.pdbx_description
1 polymer ?
#
loop_
_entity_poly.entity_id
_entity_poly.type
_entity_poly.pdbx_seq_one_letter_code
_entity_poly.pdbx_strand_id
1 'polypeptide(L)'
;MKTEQELQPVWIQELASSPFNEPMFTEEMKSSVLNNAANGSLRTGRKKRRSPTRLRIMAASVFMLLLIVAAWGWRESPVIQQLIPIKGWGNTADWAPRSVYTEDGVDKLQAFPGGDYAAGSPAGVWWNLLTPIQDLEGKSIRISAVHRDTGNTLEELAETKITSDMAYNDFTQVSSRFALPLSGLWRFDVMVDQEKYGDIVVDVPDSSWEPSPSFVSAASEDPVDPPTEMTGIEGRLGFIDPGFIAGQPNKYMWHFWGRDEELTGDLHITAVKRNTSEVIDVFKARISPYPHNGADAAIPTSMSLPSPGLWRIMVSINGQLFDSVIVEVDKPQD
;
A
#
# COMPACT_ATOMS: atom_id res chain seq x y z
N MET A 1 19.39 34.50 69.63
CA MET A 1 19.85 33.13 69.90
C MET A 1 18.66 32.30 70.37
N LYS A 2 18.09 31.50 69.47
CA LYS A 2 17.62 30.13 69.68
C LYS A 2 17.04 29.68 68.35
N THR A 3 17.77 28.81 67.70
CA THR A 3 17.51 28.21 66.40
C THR A 3 16.37 27.21 66.59
N GLU A 4 15.21 27.44 65.99
CA GLU A 4 14.17 26.42 65.89
C GLU A 4 14.59 25.43 64.81
N GLN A 5 14.84 24.20 65.25
CA GLN A 5 15.29 23.08 64.45
C GLN A 5 14.02 22.42 63.89
N GLU A 6 13.75 22.62 62.60
CA GLU A 6 12.62 21.99 61.90
C GLU A 6 12.72 20.46 62.03
N LEU A 7 11.73 19.86 62.70
CA LEU A 7 11.60 18.42 62.82
C LEU A 7 11.11 17.86 61.48
N GLN A 8 11.98 17.07 60.83
CA GLN A 8 11.69 16.40 59.57
C GLN A 8 10.44 15.49 59.71
N PRO A 9 9.52 15.51 58.72
CA PRO A 9 8.32 14.68 58.74
C PRO A 9 8.62 13.17 58.78
N VAL A 10 7.77 12.41 59.49
CA VAL A 10 7.91 10.96 59.73
C VAL A 10 8.07 10.13 58.44
N TRP A 11 7.45 10.55 57.33
CA TRP A 11 7.52 9.83 56.05
C TRP A 11 8.95 9.81 55.43
N ILE A 12 9.84 10.74 55.82
CA ILE A 12 11.23 10.73 55.37
C ILE A 12 12.03 9.57 55.98
N GLN A 13 11.67 9.11 57.19
CA GLN A 13 12.28 7.91 57.77
C GLN A 13 11.77 6.64 57.08
N GLU A 14 10.54 6.66 56.56
CA GLU A 14 9.90 5.55 55.85
C GLU A 14 10.49 5.31 54.45
N LEU A 15 10.98 6.36 53.79
CA LEU A 15 11.72 6.25 52.52
C LEU A 15 13.18 5.84 52.68
N ALA A 16 13.75 5.97 53.88
CA ALA A 16 15.12 5.55 54.14
C ALA A 16 15.27 4.01 54.23
N SER A 17 14.17 3.29 54.49
CA SER A 17 14.16 1.83 54.42
C SER A 17 14.00 1.35 52.97
N SER A 18 14.89 0.45 52.56
CA SER A 18 14.80 -0.23 51.26
C SER A 18 13.43 -0.92 51.13
N PRO A 19 12.67 -0.71 50.04
CA PRO A 19 11.37 -1.33 49.83
C PRO A 19 11.45 -2.82 49.49
N PHE A 20 12.65 -3.41 49.48
CA PHE A 20 12.90 -4.80 49.14
C PHE A 20 13.31 -5.58 50.38
N ASN A 21 12.63 -6.70 50.63
CA ASN A 21 12.88 -7.59 51.77
C ASN A 21 14.25 -8.29 51.71
N GLU A 22 14.90 -8.30 50.54
CA GLU A 22 16.22 -8.91 50.31
C GLU A 22 17.08 -8.03 49.40
N PRO A 23 18.41 -8.00 49.58
CA PRO A 23 19.30 -7.22 48.74
C PRO A 23 19.31 -7.78 47.31
N MET A 24 18.92 -6.96 46.32
CA MET A 24 18.90 -7.32 44.89
C MET A 24 20.28 -7.68 44.31
N PHE A 25 21.36 -7.46 45.08
CA PHE A 25 22.72 -7.78 44.67
C PHE A 25 23.37 -8.69 45.72
N THR A 26 23.30 -9.99 45.48
CA THR A 26 23.85 -11.00 46.39
C THR A 26 25.37 -11.06 46.29
N GLU A 27 26.05 -11.55 47.33
CA GLU A 27 27.51 -11.75 47.29
C GLU A 27 27.93 -12.78 46.21
N GLU A 28 27.03 -13.70 45.84
CA GLU A 28 27.23 -14.60 44.68
C GLU A 28 27.22 -13.81 43.35
N MET A 29 26.27 -12.89 43.17
CA MET A 29 26.25 -12.03 41.98
C MET A 29 27.49 -11.12 41.91
N LYS A 30 27.93 -10.59 43.05
CA LYS A 30 29.16 -9.78 43.16
C LYS A 30 30.41 -10.58 42.79
N SER A 31 30.54 -11.82 43.30
CA SER A 31 31.67 -12.70 42.97
C SER A 31 31.65 -13.14 41.49
N SER A 32 30.47 -13.37 40.90
CA SER A 32 30.30 -13.67 39.47
C SER A 32 30.75 -12.50 38.58
N VAL A 33 30.38 -11.26 38.93
CA VAL A 33 30.81 -10.06 38.20
C VAL A 33 32.33 -9.86 38.32
N LEU A 34 32.90 -10.02 39.51
CA LEU A 34 34.35 -9.91 39.71
C LEU A 34 35.13 -10.99 38.94
N ASN A 35 34.64 -12.23 38.91
CA ASN A 35 35.26 -13.32 38.14
C ASN A 35 35.16 -13.08 36.62
N ASN A 36 34.05 -12.56 36.12
CA ASN A 36 33.89 -12.22 34.70
C ASN A 36 34.74 -11.01 34.29
N ALA A 37 34.92 -10.03 35.17
CA ALA A 37 35.80 -8.88 34.94
C ALA A 37 37.29 -9.26 34.98
N ALA A 38 37.68 -10.17 35.88
CA ALA A 38 39.06 -10.68 35.97
C ALA A 38 39.44 -11.59 34.79
N ASN A 39 38.48 -12.36 34.25
CA ASN A 39 38.73 -13.28 33.13
C ASN A 39 38.48 -12.65 31.73
N GLY A 40 37.88 -11.46 31.68
CA GLY A 40 37.58 -10.75 30.42
C GLY A 40 38.75 -10.00 29.78
N SER A 41 39.91 -9.94 30.43
CA SER A 41 41.04 -9.09 29.98
C SER A 41 42.36 -9.84 29.78
N LEU A 42 42.35 -11.08 29.28
CA LEU A 42 43.57 -11.74 28.80
C LEU A 42 43.32 -12.59 27.56
N ARG A 43 43.50 -12.01 26.37
CA ARG A 43 43.90 -12.77 25.17
C ARG A 43 44.64 -11.93 24.13
N THR A 44 45.75 -11.32 24.56
CA THR A 44 46.88 -10.98 23.68
C THR A 44 48.03 -11.93 23.97
N GLY A 45 48.42 -12.77 23.00
CA GLY A 45 49.56 -13.67 23.17
C GLY A 45 49.76 -14.68 22.04
N ARG A 46 50.51 -14.25 21.01
CA ARG A 46 51.07 -15.04 19.90
C ARG A 46 51.58 -16.43 20.33
N LYS A 47 51.18 -17.47 19.59
CA LYS A 47 52.05 -18.63 19.29
C LYS A 47 52.01 -18.96 17.79
N LYS A 48 53.17 -18.85 17.14
CA LYS A 48 53.45 -19.34 15.78
C LYS A 48 53.18 -20.85 15.72
N ARG A 49 52.34 -21.29 14.78
CA ARG A 49 52.34 -22.69 14.30
C ARG A 49 52.10 -22.70 12.79
N ARG A 50 52.92 -23.50 12.11
CA ARG A 50 53.11 -23.58 10.66
C ARG A 50 51.83 -23.91 9.89
N SER A 51 51.71 -23.34 8.69
CA SER A 51 50.61 -23.50 7.72
C SER A 51 50.53 -24.89 7.09
N PRO A 52 49.33 -25.37 6.74
CA PRO A 52 49.12 -26.16 5.53
C PRO A 52 48.32 -25.31 4.53
N THR A 53 49.03 -24.73 3.57
CA THR A 53 48.52 -23.86 2.49
C THR A 53 47.78 -24.64 1.40
N ARG A 54 46.96 -25.64 1.77
CA ARG A 54 46.19 -26.45 0.80
C ARG A 54 44.69 -26.56 1.09
N LEU A 55 44.19 -26.05 2.23
CA LEU A 55 42.75 -26.08 2.54
C LEU A 55 42.02 -24.75 2.30
N ARG A 56 42.73 -23.67 1.94
CA ARG A 56 42.11 -22.34 1.71
C ARG A 56 41.69 -22.09 0.26
N ILE A 57 42.14 -22.89 -0.70
CA ILE A 57 41.83 -22.67 -2.12
C ILE A 57 40.50 -23.34 -2.53
N MET A 58 40.04 -24.38 -1.82
CA MET A 58 38.73 -25.01 -2.11
C MET A 58 37.54 -24.32 -1.43
N ALA A 59 37.72 -23.66 -0.28
CA ALA A 59 36.61 -22.98 0.39
C ALA A 59 36.22 -21.65 -0.30
N ALA A 60 37.19 -20.91 -0.85
CA ALA A 60 36.93 -19.65 -1.53
C ALA A 60 36.26 -19.84 -2.90
N SER A 61 36.56 -20.94 -3.60
CA SER A 61 35.98 -21.26 -4.91
C SER A 61 34.54 -21.74 -4.80
N VAL A 62 34.19 -22.52 -3.76
CA VAL A 62 32.79 -22.89 -3.47
C VAL A 62 31.97 -21.68 -3.03
N PHE A 63 32.53 -20.76 -2.24
CA PHE A 63 31.83 -19.54 -1.84
C PHE A 63 31.62 -18.57 -3.01
N MET A 64 32.60 -18.45 -3.93
CA MET A 64 32.46 -17.63 -5.13
C MET A 64 31.46 -18.24 -6.13
N LEU A 65 31.43 -19.57 -6.28
CA LEU A 65 30.39 -20.27 -7.06
C LEU A 65 29.00 -20.14 -6.43
N LEU A 66 28.88 -20.22 -5.11
CA LEU A 66 27.61 -19.97 -4.40
C LEU A 66 27.15 -18.52 -4.52
N LEU A 67 28.07 -17.55 -4.54
CA LEU A 67 27.73 -16.15 -4.80
C LEU A 67 27.37 -15.89 -6.26
N ILE A 68 27.98 -16.58 -7.22
CA ILE A 68 27.60 -16.48 -8.65
C ILE A 68 26.26 -17.19 -8.90
N VAL A 69 26.00 -18.34 -8.28
CA VAL A 69 24.70 -19.03 -8.35
C VAL A 69 23.62 -18.27 -7.58
N ALA A 70 23.94 -17.60 -6.47
CA ALA A 70 23.03 -16.68 -5.80
C ALA A 70 22.78 -15.41 -6.63
N ALA A 71 23.79 -14.88 -7.32
CA ALA A 71 23.66 -13.73 -8.21
C ALA A 71 22.89 -14.05 -9.51
N TRP A 72 23.00 -15.28 -10.02
CA TRP A 72 22.18 -15.75 -11.15
C TRP A 72 20.77 -16.19 -10.70
N GLY A 73 20.63 -16.88 -9.57
CA GLY A 73 19.34 -17.26 -8.99
C GLY A 73 18.53 -16.06 -8.48
N TRP A 74 19.19 -14.95 -8.12
CA TRP A 74 18.52 -13.67 -7.80
C TRP A 74 17.83 -13.04 -9.01
N ARG A 75 18.21 -13.40 -10.24
CA ARG A 75 17.65 -12.78 -11.44
C ARG A 75 16.32 -13.42 -11.88
N GLU A 76 16.01 -14.62 -11.42
CA GLU A 76 14.93 -15.47 -11.98
C GLU A 76 13.89 -15.95 -10.94
N SER A 77 13.99 -15.57 -9.65
CA SER A 77 13.05 -16.06 -8.63
C SER A 77 12.01 -14.98 -8.24
N PRO A 78 10.70 -15.19 -8.52
CA PRO A 78 9.64 -14.24 -8.16
C PRO A 78 9.38 -14.17 -6.65
N VAL A 79 9.82 -15.16 -5.87
CA VAL A 79 9.58 -15.25 -4.42
C VAL A 79 10.44 -14.27 -3.61
N ILE A 80 11.65 -13.93 -4.09
CA ILE A 80 12.55 -13.00 -3.37
C ILE A 80 12.14 -11.54 -3.59
N GLN A 81 11.49 -11.21 -4.71
CA GLN A 81 11.00 -9.86 -5.01
C GLN A 81 9.84 -9.42 -4.09
N GLN A 82 9.07 -10.36 -3.53
CA GLN A 82 8.00 -10.06 -2.57
C GLN A 82 8.48 -9.83 -1.13
N LEU A 83 9.70 -10.27 -0.77
CA LEU A 83 10.16 -10.29 0.63
C LEU A 83 11.05 -9.10 1.02
N ILE A 84 11.45 -8.26 0.07
CA ILE A 84 12.26 -7.06 0.35
C ILE A 84 11.66 -5.88 -0.44
N PRO A 85 10.99 -4.91 0.21
CA PRO A 85 10.69 -3.64 -0.44
C PRO A 85 12.02 -2.92 -0.65
N ILE A 86 12.59 -3.03 -1.85
CA ILE A 86 13.82 -2.34 -2.22
C ILE A 86 13.50 -0.85 -2.26
N LYS A 87 13.84 -0.16 -1.17
CA LYS A 87 13.92 1.30 -1.10
C LYS A 87 15.06 1.76 -2.02
N GLY A 88 14.68 2.16 -3.23
CA GLY A 88 15.38 3.15 -4.06
C GLY A 88 16.84 2.85 -4.43
N TRP A 89 17.03 2.07 -5.51
CA TRP A 89 18.16 2.28 -6.42
C TRP A 89 17.84 1.72 -7.83
N GLY A 90 16.70 2.13 -8.40
CA GLY A 90 16.52 2.05 -9.85
C GLY A 90 17.31 3.18 -10.52
N ASN A 91 17.86 2.95 -11.71
CA ASN A 91 18.42 4.05 -12.49
C ASN A 91 17.32 5.09 -12.72
N THR A 92 17.64 6.39 -12.71
CA THR A 92 16.64 7.45 -12.96
C THR A 92 15.98 7.31 -14.34
N ALA A 93 16.68 6.70 -15.30
CA ALA A 93 16.16 6.34 -16.62
C ALA A 93 14.99 5.33 -16.54
N ASP A 94 14.99 4.44 -15.54
CA ASP A 94 13.96 3.39 -15.40
C ASP A 94 12.58 3.97 -15.07
N TRP A 95 12.54 5.20 -14.55
CA TRP A 95 11.32 5.90 -14.13
C TRP A 95 10.97 7.09 -15.01
N ALA A 96 11.65 7.30 -16.14
CA ALA A 96 11.23 8.33 -17.09
C ALA A 96 9.82 7.96 -17.64
N PRO A 97 8.83 8.89 -17.60
CA PRO A 97 7.52 8.65 -18.18
C PRO A 97 7.62 8.20 -19.63
N ARG A 98 6.93 7.11 -19.96
CA ARG A 98 6.91 6.50 -21.29
C ARG A 98 5.58 5.78 -21.48
N SER A 99 4.91 6.10 -22.58
CA SER A 99 3.71 5.40 -23.05
C SER A 99 4.02 4.29 -24.05
N VAL A 100 5.29 4.15 -24.44
CA VAL A 100 5.77 3.15 -25.41
C VAL A 100 7.00 2.45 -24.83
N TYR A 101 7.02 1.13 -24.92
CA TYR A 101 8.16 0.28 -24.63
C TYR A 101 8.76 -0.26 -25.93
N THR A 102 10.05 -0.09 -26.08
CA THR A 102 10.82 -0.46 -27.27
C THR A 102 11.89 -1.48 -26.89
N GLU A 103 11.99 -2.55 -27.67
CA GLU A 103 13.01 -3.59 -27.53
C GLU A 103 13.76 -3.70 -28.86
N ASP A 104 15.09 -3.66 -28.82
CA ASP A 104 15.95 -3.69 -30.01
C ASP A 104 15.58 -2.65 -31.09
N GLY A 105 15.07 -1.49 -30.68
CA GLY A 105 14.63 -0.42 -31.58
C GLY A 105 13.27 -0.63 -32.24
N VAL A 106 12.52 -1.67 -31.82
CA VAL A 106 11.16 -1.97 -32.28
C VAL A 106 10.17 -1.78 -31.14
N ASP A 107 9.10 -1.02 -31.38
CA ASP A 107 8.05 -0.84 -30.38
C ASP A 107 7.31 -2.17 -30.15
N LYS A 108 7.08 -2.51 -28.88
CA LYS A 108 6.46 -3.78 -28.47
C LYS A 108 5.16 -3.55 -27.71
N LEU A 109 5.09 -2.52 -26.89
CA LEU A 109 3.96 -2.26 -26.01
C LEU A 109 3.68 -0.77 -26.00
N GLN A 110 2.40 -0.42 -26.03
CA GLN A 110 1.93 0.94 -25.83
C GLN A 110 0.77 0.97 -24.84
N ALA A 111 0.67 2.04 -24.06
CA ALA A 111 -0.45 2.28 -23.16
C ALA A 111 -1.10 3.63 -23.45
N PHE A 112 -2.43 3.64 -23.51
CA PHE A 112 -3.26 4.82 -23.70
C PHE A 112 -4.29 4.91 -22.57
N PRO A 113 -3.96 5.57 -21.45
CA PRO A 113 -4.95 5.91 -20.43
C PRO A 113 -6.08 6.73 -21.05
N GLY A 114 -7.32 6.35 -20.75
CA GLY A 114 -8.51 7.07 -21.20
C GLY A 114 -8.81 8.27 -20.31
N GLY A 115 -9.62 9.21 -20.83
CA GLY A 115 -10.28 10.25 -20.04
C GLY A 115 -9.35 11.11 -19.15
N ASP A 116 -9.89 11.53 -18.01
CA ASP A 116 -9.14 12.14 -16.90
C ASP A 116 -8.72 11.03 -15.94
N TYR A 117 -7.45 10.63 -16.00
CA TYR A 117 -6.86 9.51 -15.26
C TYR A 117 -6.16 9.95 -13.97
N ALA A 118 -6.62 11.05 -13.38
CA ALA A 118 -6.08 11.54 -12.13
C ALA A 118 -6.25 10.55 -10.96
N ALA A 119 -5.38 10.69 -9.97
CA ALA A 119 -5.39 9.86 -8.78
C ALA A 119 -6.75 9.90 -8.06
N GLY A 120 -7.28 8.73 -7.71
CA GLY A 120 -8.59 8.58 -7.10
C GLY A 120 -9.75 8.47 -8.09
N SER A 121 -9.51 8.59 -9.39
CA SER A 121 -10.55 8.54 -10.42
C SER A 121 -10.27 7.40 -11.42
N PRO A 122 -11.16 6.41 -11.55
CA PRO A 122 -11.03 5.36 -12.58
C PRO A 122 -11.26 5.93 -13.99
N ALA A 123 -10.39 5.60 -14.96
CA ALA A 123 -10.49 6.19 -16.31
C ALA A 123 -10.35 5.20 -17.46
N GLY A 124 -10.00 3.95 -17.17
CA GLY A 124 -9.70 2.94 -18.18
C GLY A 124 -8.36 3.16 -18.89
N VAL A 125 -7.84 2.11 -19.51
CA VAL A 125 -6.62 2.16 -20.32
C VAL A 125 -6.69 1.11 -21.42
N TRP A 126 -6.13 1.44 -22.58
CA TRP A 126 -5.81 0.46 -23.60
C TRP A 126 -4.33 0.10 -23.56
N TRP A 127 -4.05 -1.19 -23.44
CA TRP A 127 -2.74 -1.78 -23.57
C TRP A 127 -2.65 -2.42 -24.96
N ASN A 128 -1.87 -1.79 -25.83
CA ASN A 128 -1.61 -2.31 -27.17
C ASN A 128 -0.32 -3.12 -27.12
N LEU A 129 -0.44 -4.44 -27.14
CA LEU A 129 0.67 -5.35 -27.38
C LEU A 129 0.85 -5.41 -28.89
N LEU A 130 1.93 -4.82 -29.41
CA LEU A 130 2.23 -4.70 -30.85
C LEU A 130 2.68 -6.04 -31.47
N THR A 131 2.10 -7.13 -30.98
CA THR A 131 2.19 -8.48 -31.49
C THR A 131 0.80 -8.89 -31.99
N PRO A 132 0.69 -9.47 -33.20
CA PRO A 132 -0.56 -9.95 -33.74
C PRO A 132 -1.23 -10.98 -32.82
N ILE A 133 -2.56 -10.99 -32.81
CA ILE A 133 -3.33 -11.90 -31.96
C ILE A 133 -2.98 -13.38 -32.17
N GLN A 134 -2.58 -13.77 -33.38
CA GLN A 134 -2.26 -15.16 -33.72
C GLN A 134 -1.07 -15.71 -32.91
N ASP A 135 -0.18 -14.85 -32.43
CA ASP A 135 0.99 -15.22 -31.64
C ASP A 135 0.71 -15.19 -30.13
N LEU A 136 -0.38 -14.52 -29.72
CA LEU A 136 -0.74 -14.31 -28.32
C LEU A 136 -2.01 -15.05 -27.88
N GLU A 137 -2.85 -15.49 -28.81
CA GLU A 137 -4.11 -16.16 -28.48
C GLU A 137 -3.86 -17.43 -27.66
N GLY A 138 -4.61 -17.55 -26.57
CA GLY A 138 -4.49 -18.67 -25.63
C GLY A 138 -3.48 -18.45 -24.50
N LYS A 139 -2.57 -17.48 -24.63
CA LYS A 139 -1.64 -17.07 -23.58
C LYS A 139 -2.37 -16.31 -22.46
N SER A 140 -1.71 -16.16 -21.31
CA SER A 140 -2.25 -15.37 -20.18
C SER A 140 -1.51 -14.05 -20.04
N ILE A 141 -2.23 -12.95 -19.89
CA ILE A 141 -1.69 -11.61 -19.60
C ILE A 141 -1.95 -11.25 -18.14
N ARG A 142 -0.98 -10.58 -17.52
CA ARG A 142 -1.14 -9.95 -16.19
C ARG A 142 -0.43 -8.60 -16.19
N ILE A 143 -1.01 -7.62 -15.51
CA ILE A 143 -0.42 -6.28 -15.38
C ILE A 143 -0.39 -5.89 -13.92
N SER A 144 0.79 -5.55 -13.44
CA SER A 144 1.01 -5.07 -12.06
C SER A 144 1.60 -3.67 -12.10
N ALA A 145 1.27 -2.85 -11.11
CA ALA A 145 1.75 -1.48 -11.00
C ALA A 145 2.46 -1.26 -9.67
N VAL A 146 3.51 -0.43 -9.67
CA VAL A 146 4.23 0.01 -8.47
C VAL A 146 4.43 1.53 -8.48
N HIS A 147 4.06 2.16 -7.37
CA HIS A 147 4.26 3.59 -7.14
C HIS A 147 5.70 3.88 -6.71
N ARG A 148 6.37 4.81 -7.37
CA ARG A 148 7.80 5.09 -7.15
C ARG A 148 8.13 5.45 -5.70
N ASP A 149 7.35 6.36 -5.12
CA ASP A 149 7.75 7.05 -3.89
C ASP A 149 7.30 6.30 -2.62
N THR A 150 6.22 5.53 -2.72
CA THR A 150 5.69 4.74 -1.59
C THR A 150 6.03 3.26 -1.68
N GLY A 151 6.33 2.75 -2.88
CA GLY A 151 6.43 1.31 -3.12
C GLY A 151 5.08 0.58 -3.09
N ASN A 152 3.96 1.30 -3.03
CA ASN A 152 2.63 0.69 -3.08
C ASN A 152 2.46 -0.06 -4.41
N THR A 153 1.95 -1.28 -4.32
CA THR A 153 1.69 -2.13 -5.48
C THR A 153 0.21 -2.38 -5.65
N LEU A 154 -0.25 -2.52 -6.89
CA LEU A 154 -1.59 -3.02 -7.20
C LEU A 154 -1.58 -3.92 -8.43
N GLU A 155 -2.62 -4.73 -8.55
CA GLU A 155 -2.88 -5.54 -9.72
C GLU A 155 -3.82 -4.75 -10.64
N GLU A 156 -3.25 -4.20 -11.72
CA GLU A 156 -3.99 -3.39 -12.71
C GLU A 156 -4.87 -4.28 -13.59
N LEU A 157 -4.35 -5.46 -13.95
CA LEU A 157 -5.09 -6.51 -14.64
C LEU A 157 -4.71 -7.85 -14.04
N ALA A 158 -5.70 -8.52 -13.44
CA ALA A 158 -5.56 -9.89 -12.98
C ALA A 158 -5.25 -10.83 -14.15
N GLU A 159 -4.70 -11.99 -13.85
CA GLU A 159 -4.35 -12.98 -14.88
C GLU A 159 -5.57 -13.30 -15.76
N THR A 160 -5.48 -12.89 -17.03
CA THR A 160 -6.57 -12.93 -18.00
C THR A 160 -6.10 -13.66 -19.24
N LYS A 161 -6.92 -14.56 -19.78
CA LYS A 161 -6.59 -15.26 -21.02
C LYS A 161 -6.76 -14.31 -22.21
N ILE A 162 -5.76 -14.25 -23.07
CA ILE A 162 -5.83 -13.53 -24.34
C ILE A 162 -6.69 -14.35 -25.31
N THR A 163 -7.74 -13.74 -25.83
CA THR A 163 -8.74 -14.35 -26.71
C THR A 163 -8.87 -13.56 -28.02
N SER A 164 -9.41 -14.18 -29.06
CA SER A 164 -9.48 -13.60 -30.42
C SER A 164 -10.28 -12.30 -30.52
N ASP A 165 -11.16 -12.00 -29.57
CA ASP A 165 -11.89 -10.72 -29.46
C ASP A 165 -10.99 -9.54 -29.06
N MET A 166 -9.79 -9.80 -28.54
CA MET A 166 -8.76 -8.80 -28.25
C MET A 166 -7.92 -8.42 -29.48
N ALA A 167 -8.22 -9.01 -30.65
CA ALA A 167 -7.57 -8.65 -31.90
C ALA A 167 -7.94 -7.21 -32.32
N TYR A 168 -6.94 -6.39 -32.62
CA TYR A 168 -7.14 -5.06 -33.17
C TYR A 168 -6.22 -4.84 -34.36
N ASN A 169 -6.78 -4.91 -35.57
CA ASN A 169 -6.03 -4.82 -36.82
C ASN A 169 -4.86 -5.82 -36.88
N ASP A 170 -3.64 -5.34 -36.73
CA ASP A 170 -2.37 -6.06 -36.79
C ASP A 170 -1.73 -6.30 -35.42
N PHE A 171 -2.41 -5.95 -34.32
CA PHE A 171 -1.91 -6.12 -32.95
C PHE A 171 -2.98 -6.63 -31.98
N THR A 172 -2.60 -6.84 -30.73
CA THR A 172 -3.48 -7.30 -29.64
C THR A 172 -3.76 -6.15 -28.68
N GLN A 173 -5.03 -5.84 -28.43
CA GLN A 173 -5.44 -4.79 -27.52
C GLN A 173 -6.16 -5.38 -26.30
N VAL A 174 -5.67 -5.02 -25.11
CA VAL A 174 -6.27 -5.39 -23.84
C VAL A 174 -6.73 -4.13 -23.12
N SER A 175 -7.86 -4.18 -22.44
CA SER A 175 -8.34 -3.05 -21.63
C SER A 175 -8.35 -3.40 -20.14
N SER A 176 -8.06 -2.41 -19.30
CA SER A 176 -8.19 -2.51 -17.85
C SER A 176 -8.73 -1.20 -17.26
N ARG A 177 -8.96 -1.15 -15.95
CA ARG A 177 -9.73 -0.07 -15.30
C ARG A 177 -8.95 1.22 -15.08
N PHE A 178 -7.63 1.18 -15.00
CA PHE A 178 -6.74 2.31 -14.72
C PHE A 178 -7.24 3.18 -13.57
N ALA A 179 -7.18 2.64 -12.35
CA ALA A 179 -7.81 3.22 -11.17
C ALA A 179 -6.79 3.35 -10.02
N LEU A 180 -5.90 4.34 -10.14
CA LEU A 180 -4.75 4.48 -9.25
C LEU A 180 -5.09 5.37 -8.03
N PRO A 181 -4.69 4.96 -6.82
CA PRO A 181 -5.04 5.69 -5.59
C PRO A 181 -4.20 6.95 -5.36
N LEU A 182 -2.98 7.01 -5.91
CA LEU A 182 -2.01 8.06 -5.65
C LEU A 182 -1.52 8.70 -6.94
N SER A 183 -1.27 10.01 -6.88
CA SER A 183 -0.61 10.75 -7.95
C SER A 183 0.88 10.49 -7.96
N GLY A 184 1.53 10.76 -9.08
CA GLY A 184 2.98 10.62 -9.27
C GLY A 184 3.32 9.46 -10.20
N LEU A 185 4.58 9.03 -10.16
CA LEU A 185 5.07 8.04 -11.11
C LEU A 185 4.67 6.62 -10.71
N TRP A 186 4.01 5.94 -11.64
CA TRP A 186 3.69 4.53 -11.56
C TRP A 186 4.38 3.77 -12.69
N ARG A 187 5.07 2.68 -12.35
CA ARG A 187 5.56 1.72 -13.34
C ARG A 187 4.60 0.55 -13.40
N PHE A 188 4.21 0.19 -14.62
CA PHE A 188 3.40 -0.96 -14.94
C PHE A 188 4.28 -2.01 -15.60
N ASP A 189 4.38 -3.19 -15.00
CA ASP A 189 5.04 -4.34 -15.58
C ASP A 189 3.97 -5.25 -16.24
N VAL A 190 4.09 -5.46 -17.56
CA VAL A 190 3.20 -6.30 -18.35
C VAL A 190 3.86 -7.66 -18.55
N MET A 191 3.15 -8.71 -18.14
CA MET A 191 3.62 -10.10 -18.22
C MET A 191 2.72 -10.89 -19.16
N VAL A 192 3.31 -11.72 -20.01
CA VAL A 192 2.61 -12.70 -20.86
C VAL A 192 3.19 -14.08 -20.59
N ASP A 193 2.34 -15.05 -20.23
CA ASP A 193 2.73 -16.40 -19.77
C ASP A 193 3.82 -16.38 -18.68
N GLN A 194 3.72 -15.43 -17.74
CA GLN A 194 4.69 -15.20 -16.66
C GLN A 194 6.08 -14.71 -17.10
N GLU A 195 6.27 -14.44 -18.39
CA GLU A 195 7.47 -13.79 -18.93
C GLU A 195 7.23 -12.28 -19.07
N LYS A 196 8.26 -11.47 -18.82
CA LYS A 196 8.15 -10.02 -18.96
C LYS A 196 8.01 -9.65 -20.43
N TYR A 197 6.88 -9.03 -20.79
CA TYR A 197 6.63 -8.53 -22.13
C TYR A 197 7.16 -7.11 -22.32
N GLY A 198 7.04 -6.27 -21.29
CA GLY A 198 7.51 -4.89 -21.31
C GLY A 198 7.07 -4.13 -20.07
N ASP A 199 7.37 -2.84 -20.05
CA ASP A 199 6.93 -1.95 -18.97
C ASP A 199 6.61 -0.54 -19.47
N ILE A 200 5.68 0.11 -18.77
CA ILE A 200 5.21 1.47 -19.05
C ILE A 200 5.38 2.28 -17.77
N VAL A 201 5.73 3.56 -17.91
CA VAL A 201 5.76 4.48 -16.76
C VAL A 201 4.84 5.64 -17.05
N VAL A 202 3.85 5.84 -16.18
CA VAL A 202 2.89 6.93 -16.29
C VAL A 202 3.11 7.91 -15.15
N ASP A 203 3.13 9.21 -15.47
CA ASP A 203 3.03 10.27 -14.47
C ASP A 203 1.55 10.62 -14.28
N VAL A 204 1.03 10.23 -13.13
CA VAL A 204 -0.40 10.27 -12.82
C VAL A 204 -0.68 11.60 -12.15
N PRO A 205 -1.52 12.47 -12.76
CA PRO A 205 -1.83 13.75 -12.16
C PRO A 205 -2.61 13.55 -10.86
N ASP A 206 -2.50 14.52 -9.96
CA ASP A 206 -3.38 14.57 -8.80
C ASP A 206 -4.74 15.15 -9.21
N SER A 207 -5.81 14.64 -8.61
CA SER A 207 -7.16 15.17 -8.84
C SER A 207 -7.43 16.41 -7.99
N SER A 208 -8.56 17.08 -8.27
CA SER A 208 -9.01 18.20 -7.43
C SER A 208 -9.15 17.77 -5.97
N TRP A 209 -8.78 18.68 -5.07
CA TRP A 209 -8.97 18.54 -3.62
C TRP A 209 -10.13 19.40 -3.12
N GLU A 210 -11.00 19.87 -4.01
CA GLU A 210 -12.27 20.47 -3.62
C GLU A 210 -13.17 19.40 -2.98
N PRO A 211 -13.86 19.70 -1.87
CA PRO A 211 -14.83 18.78 -1.27
C PRO A 211 -15.83 18.29 -2.31
N SER A 212 -16.14 16.99 -2.26
CA SER A 212 -17.12 16.39 -3.17
C SER A 212 -18.47 17.09 -3.05
N PRO A 213 -19.20 17.25 -4.17
CA PRO A 213 -20.50 17.92 -4.14
C PRO A 213 -21.53 17.09 -3.37
N SER A 214 -22.56 17.77 -2.89
CA SER A 214 -23.78 17.12 -2.40
C SER A 214 -24.77 16.92 -3.54
N PHE A 215 -25.49 15.81 -3.52
CA PHE A 215 -26.63 15.52 -4.38
C PHE A 215 -27.77 14.89 -3.56
N VAL A 216 -28.98 14.89 -4.11
CA VAL A 216 -30.14 14.26 -3.48
C VAL A 216 -30.44 12.96 -4.20
N SER A 217 -30.58 11.86 -3.45
CA SER A 217 -30.93 10.58 -4.04
C SER A 217 -32.26 10.64 -4.77
N ALA A 218 -32.40 9.84 -5.84
CA ALA A 218 -33.68 9.71 -6.53
C ALA A 218 -34.78 9.29 -5.54
N ALA A 219 -35.98 9.84 -5.73
CA ALA A 219 -37.14 9.40 -4.97
C ALA A 219 -37.41 7.93 -5.31
N SER A 220 -37.53 7.07 -4.30
CA SER A 220 -38.00 5.71 -4.50
C SER A 220 -39.45 5.72 -4.97
N GLU A 221 -39.82 4.73 -5.79
CA GLU A 221 -41.24 4.49 -6.12
C GLU A 221 -42.05 4.06 -4.88
N ASP A 222 -41.35 3.57 -3.85
CA ASP A 222 -41.91 3.27 -2.54
C ASP A 222 -41.98 4.56 -1.68
N PRO A 223 -43.17 5.00 -1.22
CA PRO A 223 -43.34 6.23 -0.43
C PRO A 223 -42.62 6.24 0.94
N VAL A 224 -42.00 5.13 1.35
CA VAL A 224 -41.36 4.97 2.66
C VAL A 224 -39.96 5.60 2.74
N ASP A 225 -39.22 5.68 1.63
CA ASP A 225 -37.85 6.21 1.61
C ASP A 225 -37.82 7.64 1.06
N PRO A 226 -37.70 8.68 1.92
CA PRO A 226 -37.61 10.05 1.44
C PRO A 226 -36.29 10.28 0.69
N PRO A 227 -36.27 11.21 -0.28
CA PRO A 227 -35.04 11.68 -0.90
C PRO A 227 -34.04 12.12 0.18
N THR A 228 -32.81 11.62 0.08
CA THR A 228 -31.77 11.82 1.10
C THR A 228 -30.61 12.59 0.49
N GLU A 229 -30.13 13.62 1.18
CA GLU A 229 -28.93 14.35 0.79
C GLU A 229 -27.68 13.51 1.08
N MET A 230 -26.77 13.48 0.11
CA MET A 230 -25.56 12.65 0.13
C MET A 230 -24.38 13.44 -0.43
N THR A 231 -23.19 13.20 0.11
CA THR A 231 -21.92 13.71 -0.41
C THR A 231 -21.30 12.67 -1.33
N GLY A 232 -20.90 13.05 -2.55
CA GLY A 232 -20.17 12.16 -3.45
C GLY A 232 -20.33 12.47 -4.94
N ILE A 233 -20.39 11.41 -5.75
CA ILE A 233 -20.53 11.43 -7.21
C ILE A 233 -21.89 10.82 -7.57
N GLU A 234 -22.80 11.67 -8.05
CA GLU A 234 -24.16 11.28 -8.42
C GLU A 234 -24.16 10.11 -9.43
N GLY A 235 -24.99 9.10 -9.16
CA GLY A 235 -25.09 7.90 -9.99
C GLY A 235 -23.90 6.95 -9.91
N ARG A 236 -22.98 7.15 -8.94
CA ARG A 236 -21.82 6.28 -8.76
C ARG A 236 -21.51 5.92 -7.31
N LEU A 237 -21.17 6.89 -6.47
CA LEU A 237 -20.76 6.69 -5.08
C LEU A 237 -21.23 7.86 -4.22
N GLY A 238 -21.86 7.58 -3.09
CA GLY A 238 -22.25 8.62 -2.14
C GLY A 238 -22.36 8.09 -0.73
N PHE A 239 -22.41 8.99 0.24
CA PHE A 239 -22.75 8.63 1.61
C PHE A 239 -23.50 9.77 2.30
N ILE A 240 -24.33 9.40 3.29
CA ILE A 240 -24.98 10.38 4.17
C ILE A 240 -23.90 10.96 5.07
N ASP A 241 -23.65 12.26 4.92
CA ASP A 241 -22.54 12.97 5.54
C ASP A 241 -22.99 13.82 6.75
N PRO A 242 -22.86 13.31 7.98
CA PRO A 242 -23.08 14.11 9.19
C PRO A 242 -21.90 15.06 9.51
N GLY A 243 -20.86 15.10 8.68
CA GLY A 243 -19.60 15.79 8.94
C GLY A 243 -18.57 14.91 9.66
N PHE A 244 -17.29 15.25 9.47
CA PHE A 244 -16.15 14.55 10.07
C PHE A 244 -15.47 15.39 11.14
N ILE A 245 -15.30 14.84 12.33
CA ILE A 245 -14.47 15.42 13.39
C ILE A 245 -13.25 14.52 13.61
N ALA A 246 -12.05 15.11 13.59
CA ALA A 246 -10.81 14.36 13.71
C ALA A 246 -10.78 13.49 14.97
N GLY A 247 -10.45 12.21 14.80
CA GLY A 247 -10.34 11.23 15.87
C GLY A 247 -11.68 10.79 16.49
N GLN A 248 -12.82 11.30 16.00
CA GLN A 248 -14.13 10.91 16.51
C GLN A 248 -14.81 9.92 15.55
N PRO A 249 -15.08 8.68 15.99
CA PRO A 249 -15.87 7.73 15.22
C PRO A 249 -17.29 8.22 15.03
N ASN A 250 -17.82 8.08 13.82
CA ASN A 250 -19.22 8.35 13.51
C ASN A 250 -19.76 7.30 12.53
N LYS A 251 -21.09 7.24 12.39
CA LYS A 251 -21.78 6.34 11.47
C LYS A 251 -22.02 7.03 10.14
N TYR A 252 -21.58 6.39 9.06
CA TYR A 252 -21.78 6.86 7.69
C TYR A 252 -22.47 5.76 6.89
N MET A 253 -23.61 6.08 6.28
CA MET A 253 -24.32 5.17 5.40
C MET A 253 -23.82 5.39 3.97
N TRP A 254 -23.13 4.40 3.40
CA TRP A 254 -22.62 4.45 2.04
C TRP A 254 -23.62 3.86 1.06
N HIS A 255 -23.65 4.42 -0.14
CA HIS A 255 -24.54 4.11 -1.24
C HIS A 255 -23.74 3.98 -2.53
N PHE A 256 -24.02 2.93 -3.29
CA PHE A 256 -23.27 2.54 -4.48
C PHE A 256 -24.21 2.32 -5.66
N TRP A 257 -23.84 2.84 -6.82
CA TRP A 257 -24.56 2.66 -8.07
C TRP A 257 -23.67 1.98 -9.10
N GLY A 258 -24.17 0.90 -9.69
CA GLY A 258 -23.38 0.04 -10.56
C GLY A 258 -24.01 -1.33 -10.76
N ARG A 259 -23.28 -2.20 -11.45
CA ARG A 259 -23.75 -3.56 -11.75
C ARG A 259 -23.55 -4.48 -10.55
N ASP A 260 -24.42 -5.47 -10.38
CA ASP A 260 -24.35 -6.43 -9.28
C ASP A 260 -22.97 -7.09 -9.14
N GLU A 261 -22.32 -7.43 -10.24
CA GLU A 261 -20.99 -8.06 -10.23
C GLU A 261 -19.89 -7.12 -9.74
N GLU A 262 -20.07 -5.81 -9.96
CA GLU A 262 -19.17 -4.78 -9.47
C GLU A 262 -19.41 -4.48 -7.98
N LEU A 263 -20.65 -4.63 -7.51
CA LEU A 263 -21.09 -4.34 -6.15
C LEU A 263 -21.11 -5.56 -5.23
N THR A 264 -20.39 -6.62 -5.60
CA THR A 264 -20.27 -7.86 -4.83
C THR A 264 -18.82 -8.18 -4.51
N GLY A 265 -18.49 -8.32 -3.23
CA GLY A 265 -17.19 -8.83 -2.80
C GLY A 265 -16.62 -8.15 -1.57
N ASP A 266 -15.30 -8.14 -1.48
CA ASP A 266 -14.59 -7.56 -0.34
C ASP A 266 -14.50 -6.03 -0.52
N LEU A 267 -15.18 -5.29 0.35
CA LEU A 267 -15.20 -3.84 0.42
C LEU A 267 -14.04 -3.36 1.29
N HIS A 268 -13.26 -2.41 0.77
CA HIS A 268 -12.15 -1.78 1.48
C HIS A 268 -12.19 -0.28 1.27
N ILE A 269 -12.41 0.46 2.36
CA ILE A 269 -12.34 1.92 2.39
C ILE A 269 -10.98 2.30 2.96
N THR A 270 -10.25 3.11 2.20
CA THR A 270 -8.97 3.69 2.58
C THR A 270 -9.05 5.21 2.49
N ALA A 271 -8.09 5.92 3.08
CA ALA A 271 -8.01 7.36 2.92
C ALA A 271 -6.57 7.85 2.81
N VAL A 272 -6.38 8.96 2.11
CA VAL A 272 -5.11 9.69 2.03
C VAL A 272 -5.36 11.17 2.30
N LYS A 273 -4.48 11.79 3.09
CA LYS A 273 -4.58 13.21 3.41
C LYS A 273 -3.94 14.03 2.30
N ARG A 274 -4.47 15.23 2.05
CA ARG A 274 -3.84 16.17 1.13
C ARG A 274 -2.37 16.41 1.46
N ASN A 275 -1.53 16.43 0.44
CA ASN A 275 -0.08 16.60 0.52
C ASN A 275 0.67 15.48 1.27
N THR A 276 0.05 14.31 1.42
CA THR A 276 0.73 13.10 1.91
C THR A 276 0.59 11.98 0.89
N SER A 277 1.37 10.92 1.08
CA SER A 277 1.25 9.66 0.31
C SER A 277 0.98 8.47 1.24
N GLU A 278 0.63 8.76 2.49
CA GLU A 278 0.28 7.76 3.49
C GLU A 278 -1.19 7.39 3.33
N VAL A 279 -1.42 6.18 2.82
CA VAL A 279 -2.76 5.59 2.71
C VAL A 279 -3.04 4.84 4.00
N ILE A 280 -4.15 5.17 4.66
CA ILE A 280 -4.60 4.52 5.89
C ILE A 280 -5.81 3.62 5.62
N ASP A 281 -5.88 2.51 6.35
CA ASP A 281 -7.07 1.67 6.41
C ASP A 281 -8.16 2.39 7.23
N VAL A 282 -9.37 2.53 6.66
CA VAL A 282 -10.50 3.18 7.33
C VAL A 282 -11.57 2.16 7.72
N PHE A 283 -11.96 1.29 6.78
CA PHE A 283 -13.01 0.31 7.00
C PHE A 283 -12.87 -0.89 6.06
N LYS A 284 -13.22 -2.10 6.53
CA LYS A 284 -13.23 -3.33 5.72
C LYS A 284 -14.50 -4.12 6.02
N ALA A 285 -15.15 -4.61 4.98
CA ALA A 285 -16.34 -5.46 5.09
C ALA A 285 -16.52 -6.30 3.82
N ARG A 286 -17.63 -7.04 3.75
CA ARG A 286 -18.15 -7.53 2.48
C ARG A 286 -19.36 -6.71 2.10
N ILE A 287 -19.51 -6.48 0.80
CA ILE A 287 -20.67 -5.84 0.20
C ILE A 287 -21.33 -6.80 -0.78
N SER A 288 -22.65 -6.67 -0.86
CA SER A 288 -23.50 -7.32 -1.85
C SER A 288 -24.62 -6.34 -2.21
N PRO A 289 -25.28 -6.51 -3.38
CA PRO A 289 -26.45 -5.75 -3.74
C PRO A 289 -27.49 -5.73 -2.60
N TYR A 290 -27.85 -4.53 -2.20
CA TYR A 290 -28.85 -4.26 -1.17
C TYR A 290 -29.42 -2.88 -1.44
N PRO A 291 -30.45 -2.79 -2.30
CA PRO A 291 -30.99 -1.51 -2.71
C PRO A 291 -31.57 -0.73 -1.53
N HIS A 292 -31.18 0.55 -1.42
CA HIS A 292 -31.63 1.44 -0.35
C HIS A 292 -31.46 2.90 -0.81
N ASN A 293 -32.45 3.76 -0.58
CA ASN A 293 -32.40 5.19 -0.98
C ASN A 293 -32.05 5.38 -2.47
N GLY A 294 -32.57 4.51 -3.33
CA GLY A 294 -32.33 4.57 -4.78
C GLY A 294 -30.94 4.11 -5.24
N ALA A 295 -30.08 3.62 -4.35
CA ALA A 295 -28.81 2.97 -4.71
C ALA A 295 -29.00 1.47 -4.95
N ASP A 296 -28.06 0.85 -5.69
CA ASP A 296 -28.06 -0.59 -6.00
C ASP A 296 -27.48 -1.42 -4.84
N ALA A 297 -26.54 -0.85 -4.10
CA ALA A 297 -26.04 -1.40 -2.83
C ALA A 297 -25.86 -0.30 -1.79
N ALA A 298 -25.98 -0.67 -0.51
CA ALA A 298 -25.74 0.25 0.58
C ALA A 298 -25.19 -0.48 1.81
N ILE A 299 -24.31 0.17 2.57
CA ILE A 299 -23.76 -0.39 3.82
C ILE A 299 -23.51 0.69 4.89
N PRO A 300 -23.91 0.47 6.15
CA PRO A 300 -23.51 1.34 7.24
C PRO A 300 -22.07 1.05 7.66
N THR A 301 -21.30 2.11 7.89
CA THR A 301 -19.92 2.04 8.38
C THR A 301 -19.77 2.83 9.67
N SER A 302 -18.83 2.43 10.51
CA SER A 302 -18.35 3.22 11.65
C SER A 302 -16.89 3.55 11.37
N MET A 303 -16.60 4.84 11.11
CA MET A 303 -15.27 5.28 10.69
C MET A 303 -14.88 6.59 11.36
N SER A 304 -13.56 6.82 11.43
CA SER A 304 -12.94 8.05 11.94
C SER A 304 -11.71 8.38 11.11
N LEU A 305 -11.46 9.66 10.85
CA LEU A 305 -10.22 10.14 10.24
C LEU A 305 -9.33 10.78 11.31
N PRO A 306 -8.01 10.55 11.32
CA PRO A 306 -7.18 10.79 12.50
C PRO A 306 -6.81 12.26 12.72
N SER A 307 -6.89 13.12 11.69
CA SER A 307 -6.48 14.51 11.81
C SER A 307 -7.29 15.46 10.94
N PRO A 308 -7.36 16.76 11.30
CA PRO A 308 -8.13 17.75 10.54
C PRO A 308 -7.52 18.05 9.16
N GLY A 309 -8.35 18.53 8.24
CA GLY A 309 -7.99 18.93 6.89
C GLY A 309 -8.70 18.10 5.81
N LEU A 310 -8.25 18.25 4.56
CA LEU A 310 -8.85 17.56 3.41
C LEU A 310 -8.32 16.13 3.29
N TRP A 311 -9.24 15.20 3.08
CA TRP A 311 -8.97 13.78 2.89
C TRP A 311 -9.68 13.26 1.66
N ARG A 312 -8.96 12.45 0.87
CA ARG A 312 -9.55 11.63 -0.19
C ARG A 312 -9.87 10.28 0.42
N ILE A 313 -11.14 9.94 0.50
CA ILE A 313 -11.62 8.62 0.90
C ILE A 313 -11.83 7.81 -0.37
N MET A 314 -11.12 6.70 -0.48
CA MET A 314 -11.12 5.81 -1.65
C MET A 314 -11.83 4.53 -1.28
N VAL A 315 -12.80 4.14 -2.10
CA VAL A 315 -13.56 2.91 -1.91
C VAL A 315 -13.16 1.91 -2.97
N SER A 316 -12.71 0.74 -2.53
CA SER A 316 -12.33 -0.36 -3.41
C SER A 316 -13.21 -1.59 -3.16
N ILE A 317 -13.52 -2.32 -4.23
CA ILE A 317 -14.23 -3.60 -4.17
C ILE A 317 -13.36 -4.65 -4.87
N ASN A 318 -13.10 -5.77 -4.20
CA ASN A 318 -12.18 -6.82 -4.68
C ASN A 318 -10.80 -6.29 -5.07
N GLY A 319 -10.29 -5.32 -4.31
CA GLY A 319 -8.98 -4.70 -4.55
C GLY A 319 -8.93 -3.69 -5.70
N GLN A 320 -10.03 -3.48 -6.42
CA GLN A 320 -10.13 -2.47 -7.49
C GLN A 320 -10.80 -1.22 -6.95
N LEU A 321 -10.21 -0.05 -7.21
CA LEU A 321 -10.81 1.24 -6.85
C LEU A 321 -12.13 1.41 -7.60
N PHE A 322 -13.21 1.50 -6.83
CA PHE A 322 -14.57 1.71 -7.31
C PHE A 322 -14.79 3.19 -7.63
N ASP A 323 -14.48 4.07 -6.66
CA ASP A 323 -14.41 5.52 -6.81
C ASP A 323 -13.81 6.17 -5.54
N SER A 324 -13.70 7.51 -5.52
CA SER A 324 -13.29 8.27 -4.33
C SER A 324 -14.09 9.56 -4.12
N VAL A 325 -14.05 10.07 -2.88
CA VAL A 325 -14.68 11.33 -2.47
C VAL A 325 -13.69 12.16 -1.66
N ILE A 326 -13.80 13.49 -1.75
CA ILE A 326 -13.01 14.43 -0.95
C ILE A 326 -13.89 14.97 0.17
N VAL A 327 -13.41 14.90 1.41
CA VAL A 327 -14.09 15.43 2.59
C VAL A 327 -13.19 16.37 3.37
N GLU A 328 -13.79 17.35 4.04
CA GLU A 328 -13.12 18.17 5.04
C GLU A 328 -13.35 17.59 6.44
N VAL A 329 -12.27 17.48 7.21
CA VAL A 329 -12.30 16.98 8.59
C VAL A 329 -12.01 18.13 9.55
N ASP A 330 -12.95 18.37 10.46
CA ASP A 330 -12.86 19.43 11.46
C ASP A 330 -11.96 19.05 12.64
N LYS A 331 -11.53 20.08 13.37
CA LYS A 331 -10.88 19.91 14.67
C LYS A 331 -11.89 19.41 15.71
N PRO A 332 -11.46 18.60 16.70
CA PRO A 332 -12.28 18.34 17.88
C PRO A 332 -12.70 19.66 18.52
N GLN A 333 -13.96 19.75 18.94
CA GLN A 333 -14.41 20.86 19.78
C GLN A 333 -13.81 20.67 21.17
N ASP A 334 -13.11 21.71 21.66
CA ASP A 334 -12.48 21.74 23.00
C ASP A 334 -13.50 21.75 24.15
#